data_AF-A0A096F905-F1
#
_entry.id   AF-A0A096F905-F1
#
_cell.length_a   1.000
_cell.length_b   1.000
_cell.length_c   1.000
_cell.angle_alpha   90.00
_cell.angle_beta   90.00
_cell.angle_gamma   90.00
#
_symmetry.space_group_name_H-M   'P 1'
#
loop_
_entity.id
_entity.type
_entity.pdbx_description
1 polymer ?
#
loop_
_entity_poly.entity_id
_entity_poly.type
_entity_poly.pdbx_seq_one_letter_code
_entity_poly.pdbx_strand_id
1 'polypeptide(L)'
;MDDQGHLKGVRPLGGSIEFGEHWQSALIREFKEELGVDVEIVGTPLVMENIYTHEGEPGHEVLFICDVLFSITNFENRSSIDFHEDSGTQCTARWFDLAELDLPEGPALFPVGLKKALQGKHHRQSNTATGNPVCC
;
A
#
# COMPACT_ATOMS: atom_id res chain seq x y z
N MET A 1 9.66 -10.41 -6.71
CA MET A 1 9.38 -11.83 -7.02
C MET A 1 10.41 -12.72 -6.34
N ASP A 2 10.14 -14.00 -6.10
CA ASP A 2 11.16 -14.98 -5.72
C ASP A 2 11.98 -15.41 -6.93
N ASP A 3 12.99 -16.22 -6.66
CA ASP A 3 13.93 -16.73 -7.65
C ASP A 3 13.23 -17.72 -8.63
N GLN A 4 11.95 -18.01 -8.41
CA GLN A 4 11.06 -18.83 -9.25
C GLN A 4 9.95 -18.02 -9.92
N GLY A 5 9.92 -16.68 -9.74
CA GLY A 5 8.92 -15.79 -10.34
C GLY A 5 7.63 -15.63 -9.55
N HIS A 6 7.51 -16.19 -8.34
CA HIS A 6 6.34 -15.98 -7.48
C HIS A 6 6.40 -14.62 -6.78
N LEU A 7 5.24 -14.05 -6.48
CA LEU A 7 5.15 -12.79 -5.74
C LEU A 7 5.51 -13.04 -4.26
N LYS A 8 6.77 -12.76 -3.87
CA LYS A 8 7.27 -12.90 -2.47
C LYS A 8 6.42 -12.13 -1.45
N GLY A 9 5.88 -10.98 -1.86
CA GLY A 9 5.03 -10.17 -1.02
C GLY A 9 4.53 -8.94 -1.74
N VAL A 10 3.63 -8.26 -1.06
CA VAL A 10 2.96 -7.04 -1.51
C VAL A 10 3.06 -5.98 -0.42
N ARG A 11 3.06 -4.71 -0.83
CA ARG A 11 3.10 -3.55 0.05
C ARG A 11 2.09 -2.52 -0.44
N PRO A 12 1.52 -1.68 0.44
CA PRO A 12 0.72 -0.55 -0.01
C PRO A 12 1.52 0.37 -0.94
N LEU A 13 0.81 1.02 -1.87
CA LEU A 13 1.35 2.07 -2.72
C LEU A 13 1.88 3.27 -1.93
N GLY A 14 2.84 3.95 -2.54
CA GLY A 14 3.51 5.13 -2.01
C GLY A 14 5.02 4.96 -1.89
N GLY A 15 5.65 6.03 -1.41
CA GLY A 15 7.09 6.14 -1.34
C GLY A 15 7.58 6.96 -0.16
N SER A 16 8.77 7.52 -0.32
CA SER A 16 9.48 8.20 0.76
C SER A 16 9.00 9.64 0.91
N ILE A 17 9.00 10.13 2.15
CA ILE A 17 8.78 11.55 2.42
C ILE A 17 10.08 12.30 2.17
N GLU A 18 10.06 13.33 1.33
CA GLU A 18 11.24 14.14 1.06
C GLU A 18 11.60 15.06 2.22
N PHE A 19 12.86 15.52 2.26
CA PHE A 19 13.30 16.43 3.32
C PHE A 19 12.53 17.76 3.27
N GLY A 20 11.84 18.08 4.37
CA GLY A 20 11.00 19.28 4.49
C GLY A 20 9.58 19.09 3.96
N GLU A 21 9.24 17.89 3.49
CA GLU A 21 7.90 17.56 3.00
C GLU A 21 6.99 17.08 4.14
N HIS A 22 5.71 17.45 4.06
CA HIS A 22 4.68 16.88 4.93
C HIS A 22 4.26 15.51 4.40
N TRP A 23 4.04 14.52 5.29
CA TRP A 23 3.66 13.17 4.87
C TRP A 23 2.40 13.12 3.98
N GLN A 24 1.44 14.03 4.20
CA GLN A 24 0.26 14.14 3.33
C GLN A 24 0.63 14.56 1.91
N SER A 25 1.54 15.51 1.79
CA SER A 25 2.03 16.01 0.51
C SER A 25 2.80 14.91 -0.23
N ALA A 26 3.64 14.16 0.49
CA ALA A 26 4.33 12.98 -0.05
C ALA A 26 3.32 11.97 -0.60
N LEU A 27 2.32 11.57 0.20
CA LEU A 27 1.31 10.60 -0.24
C LEU A 27 0.57 11.06 -1.51
N ILE A 28 0.19 12.33 -1.60
CA ILE A 28 -0.48 12.87 -2.79
C ILE A 28 0.47 12.89 -3.99
N ARG A 29 1.72 13.31 -3.80
CA ARG A 29 2.76 13.36 -4.85
C ARG A 29 3.04 11.96 -5.40
N GLU A 30 3.28 10.98 -4.54
CA GLU A 30 3.59 9.60 -4.91
C GLU A 30 2.46 8.98 -5.75
N PHE A 31 1.20 9.10 -5.32
CA PHE A 31 0.06 8.62 -6.11
C PHE A 31 -0.06 9.35 -7.46
N LYS A 32 0.35 10.62 -7.53
CA LYS A 32 0.35 11.36 -8.78
C LYS A 32 1.47 10.91 -9.71
N GLU A 33 2.66 10.65 -9.19
CA GLU A 33 3.85 10.21 -9.93
C GLU A 33 3.69 8.77 -10.43
N GLU A 34 3.29 7.86 -9.55
CA GLU A 34 3.17 6.43 -9.86
C GLU A 34 1.93 6.17 -10.73
N LEU A 35 0.76 6.69 -10.34
CA LEU A 35 -0.52 6.31 -10.94
C LEU A 35 -1.18 7.40 -11.79
N GLY A 36 -0.67 8.63 -11.77
CA GLY A 36 -1.26 9.76 -12.49
C GLY A 36 -2.60 10.24 -11.92
N VAL A 37 -2.97 9.83 -10.71
CA VAL A 37 -4.27 10.16 -10.11
C VAL A 37 -4.15 11.20 -9.02
N ASP A 38 -5.23 11.97 -8.86
CA ASP A 38 -5.42 12.85 -7.72
C ASP A 38 -6.16 12.07 -6.62
N VAL A 39 -5.63 12.14 -5.39
CA VAL A 39 -6.16 11.43 -4.22
C VAL A 39 -6.61 12.41 -3.14
N GLU A 40 -7.64 12.01 -2.39
CA GLU A 40 -8.05 12.65 -1.14
C GLU A 40 -7.73 11.70 0.03
N ILE A 41 -7.05 12.22 1.05
CA ILE A 41 -6.72 11.44 2.26
C ILE A 41 -7.93 11.44 3.20
N VAL A 42 -8.33 10.25 3.65
CA VAL A 42 -9.49 10.07 4.52
C VAL A 42 -9.09 9.59 5.91
N GLY A 43 -9.63 10.29 6.92
CA GLY A 43 -9.46 9.92 8.32
C GLY A 43 -8.06 10.18 8.85
N THR A 44 -7.73 9.50 9.95
CA THR A 44 -6.43 9.64 10.61
C THR A 44 -5.44 8.58 10.14
N PRO A 45 -4.16 8.92 9.94
CA PRO A 45 -3.14 7.94 9.61
C PRO A 45 -3.03 6.91 10.73
N LEU A 46 -2.83 5.66 10.35
CA LEU A 46 -2.14 4.69 11.19
C LEU A 46 -0.65 4.99 11.11
N VAL A 47 -0.02 5.23 12.25
CA VAL A 47 1.44 5.39 12.33
C VAL A 47 2.04 4.07 12.81
N MET A 48 3.03 3.56 12.08
CA MET A 48 3.69 2.30 12.39
C MET A 48 5.21 2.46 12.25
N GLU A 49 5.95 1.90 13.20
CA GLU A 49 7.39 1.73 13.10
C GLU A 49 7.68 0.33 12.55
N ASN A 50 8.50 0.25 11.50
CA ASN A 50 8.90 -0.99 10.86
C ASN A 50 10.43 -1.11 10.92
N ILE A 51 10.93 -2.02 11.75
CA ILE A 51 12.36 -2.34 11.88
C ILE A 51 12.56 -3.74 11.30
N TYR A 52 13.38 -3.85 10.26
CA TYR A 52 13.55 -5.08 9.49
C TYR A 52 15.00 -5.26 9.05
N THR A 53 15.30 -6.39 8.42
CA THR A 53 16.60 -6.64 7.78
C THR A 53 16.36 -6.93 6.31
N HIS A 54 17.01 -6.19 5.43
CA HIS A 54 16.96 -6.38 3.98
C HIS A 54 18.37 -6.54 3.44
N GLU A 55 18.62 -7.64 2.73
CA GLU A 55 19.96 -8.00 2.21
C GLU A 55 21.08 -8.00 3.27
N GLY A 56 20.74 -8.30 4.52
CA GLY A 56 21.70 -8.32 5.64
C GLY A 56 21.87 -6.98 6.35
N GLU A 57 21.32 -5.89 5.80
CA GLU A 57 21.39 -4.56 6.38
C GLU A 57 20.11 -4.22 7.17
N PRO A 58 20.23 -3.60 8.35
CA PRO A 58 19.07 -3.16 9.12
C PRO A 58 18.37 -1.99 8.44
N GLY A 59 17.08 -2.15 8.19
CA GLY A 59 16.17 -1.10 7.75
C GLY A 59 15.30 -0.60 8.90
N HIS A 60 14.96 0.69 8.86
CA HIS A 60 14.05 1.30 9.83
C HIS A 60 13.21 2.37 9.15
N GLU A 61 11.89 2.17 9.15
CA GLU A 61 10.92 3.07 8.55
C GLU A 61 9.86 3.49 9.57
N VAL A 62 9.38 4.72 9.46
CA VAL A 62 8.15 5.19 10.11
C VAL A 62 7.12 5.42 9.02
N LEU A 63 6.06 4.62 9.04
CA LEU A 63 5.02 4.62 8.02
C LEU A 63 3.80 5.43 8.48
N PHE A 64 3.25 6.23 7.56
CA PHE A 64 1.95 6.89 7.68
C PHE A 64 0.96 6.23 6.71
N ILE A 65 0.12 5.34 7.22
CA ILE A 65 -0.80 4.53 6.40
C ILE A 65 -2.20 5.14 6.48
N CYS A 66 -2.73 5.55 5.33
CA CYS A 66 -4.04 6.19 5.23
C CYS A 66 -4.96 5.50 4.25
N ASP A 67 -6.26 5.64 4.50
CA ASP A 67 -7.28 5.40 3.51
C ASP A 67 -7.30 6.59 2.54
N VAL A 68 -7.44 6.32 1.24
CA VAL A 68 -7.50 7.34 0.20
C VAL A 68 -8.71 7.14 -0.69
N LEU A 69 -9.24 8.24 -1.23
CA LEU A 69 -10.26 8.23 -2.27
C LEU A 69 -9.68 8.80 -3.55
N PHE A 70 -9.96 8.15 -4.67
CA PHE A 70 -9.62 8.66 -5.99
C PHE A 70 -10.58 8.10 -7.05
N SER A 71 -10.62 8.77 -8.20
CA SER A 71 -11.42 8.30 -9.32
C SER A 71 -10.79 7.04 -9.92
N ILE A 72 -11.55 5.94 -9.90
CA ILE A 72 -11.16 4.69 -10.56
C ILE A 72 -11.50 4.66 -12.04
N THR A 73 -12.09 5.72 -12.60
CA THR A 73 -12.61 5.72 -13.97
C THR A 73 -11.53 5.40 -15.01
N ASN A 74 -10.28 5.83 -14.78
CA ASN A 74 -9.15 5.51 -15.64
C ASN A 74 -8.70 4.04 -15.56
N PHE A 75 -9.18 3.30 -14.56
CA PHE A 75 -8.87 1.89 -14.29
C PHE A 75 -10.08 0.96 -14.42
N GLU A 76 -11.24 1.49 -14.87
CA GLU A 76 -12.44 0.69 -15.09
C GLU A 76 -12.13 -0.49 -16.03
N ASN A 77 -12.51 -1.70 -15.60
CA ASN A 77 -12.23 -2.99 -16.26
C ASN A 77 -10.76 -3.45 -16.25
N ARG A 78 -9.89 -2.85 -15.45
CA ARG A 78 -8.53 -3.36 -15.22
C ARG A 78 -8.45 -4.14 -13.91
N SER A 79 -7.83 -5.32 -13.95
CA SER A 79 -7.52 -6.12 -12.75
C SER A 79 -6.18 -5.75 -12.10
N SER A 80 -5.43 -4.85 -12.74
CA SER A 80 -4.12 -4.38 -12.31
C SER A 80 -3.78 -3.03 -12.92
N ILE A 81 -2.87 -2.30 -12.27
CA ILE A 81 -2.34 -1.02 -12.73
C ILE A 81 -0.83 -1.15 -12.81
N ASP A 82 -0.27 -1.01 -14.01
CA ASP A 82 1.17 -0.97 -14.18
C ASP A 82 1.67 0.46 -13.95
N PHE A 83 2.73 0.59 -13.16
CA PHE A 83 3.35 1.86 -12.80
C PHE A 83 4.88 1.70 -12.73
N HIS A 84 5.57 2.82 -12.53
CA HIS A 84 7.01 2.81 -12.29
C HIS A 84 7.26 3.42 -10.93
N GLU A 85 8.10 2.76 -10.13
CA GLU A 85 8.69 3.38 -8.95
C GLU A 85 9.71 4.45 -9.36
N ASP A 86 10.07 5.34 -8.44
CA ASP A 86 11.13 6.35 -8.63
C ASP A 86 12.45 5.78 -9.14
N SER A 87 12.73 4.51 -8.81
CA SER A 87 13.91 3.78 -9.30
C SER A 87 13.89 3.49 -10.81
N GLY A 88 12.76 3.74 -11.48
CA GLY A 88 12.48 3.32 -12.86
C GLY A 88 12.06 1.85 -12.97
N THR A 89 11.93 1.15 -11.85
CA THR A 89 11.49 -0.25 -11.82
C THR A 89 9.99 -0.32 -12.16
N GLN A 90 9.64 -1.14 -13.15
CA GLN A 90 8.25 -1.39 -13.49
C GLN A 90 7.59 -2.28 -12.42
N CYS A 91 6.49 -1.80 -11.86
CA CYS A 91 5.70 -2.47 -10.83
C CYS A 91 4.25 -2.64 -11.29
N THR A 92 3.53 -3.54 -10.62
CA THR A 92 2.12 -3.82 -10.91
C THR A 92 1.33 -3.79 -9.61
N ALA A 93 0.43 -2.83 -9.48
CA ALA A 93 -0.54 -2.76 -8.40
C ALA A 93 -1.80 -3.57 -8.73
N ARG A 94 -2.39 -4.21 -7.74
CA ARG A 94 -3.62 -5.00 -7.82
C ARG A 94 -4.46 -4.76 -6.58
N TRP A 95 -5.73 -5.12 -6.70
CA TRP A 95 -6.63 -5.15 -5.56
C TRP A 95 -6.56 -6.52 -4.91
N PHE A 96 -6.25 -6.56 -3.61
CA PHE A 96 -6.20 -7.79 -2.83
C PHE A 96 -7.31 -7.81 -1.77
N ASP A 97 -8.04 -8.92 -1.70
CA ASP A 97 -8.85 -9.19 -0.52
C ASP A 97 -7.93 -9.59 0.65
N LEU A 98 -8.18 -9.04 1.84
CA LEU A 98 -7.41 -9.39 3.03
C LEU A 98 -7.46 -10.90 3.35
N ALA A 99 -8.54 -11.60 2.96
CA ALA A 99 -8.69 -13.04 3.09
C ALA A 99 -7.84 -13.82 2.07
N GLU A 100 -7.63 -13.30 0.85
CA GLU A 100 -6.75 -13.94 -0.14
C GLU A 100 -5.29 -13.92 0.32
N LEU A 101 -4.89 -12.86 1.05
CA LEU A 101 -3.58 -12.76 1.68
C LEU A 101 -3.39 -13.74 2.87
N ASP A 102 -4.43 -14.46 3.32
CA ASP A 102 -4.31 -15.51 4.36
C ASP A 102 -4.11 -16.92 3.78
N LEU A 103 -4.17 -17.08 2.46
CA LEU A 103 -3.96 -18.39 1.85
C LEU A 103 -2.52 -18.86 2.08
N PRO A 104 -2.27 -20.17 2.29
CA PRO A 104 -0.92 -20.70 2.57
C PRO A 104 0.14 -20.36 1.51
N GLU A 105 -0.30 -20.16 0.27
CA GLU A 105 0.54 -19.79 -0.89
C GLU A 105 0.31 -18.32 -1.32
N GLY A 106 -0.38 -17.53 -0.48
CA GLY A 106 -0.64 -16.11 -0.73
C GLY A 106 0.60 -15.25 -0.50
N PRO A 107 0.72 -14.08 -1.16
CA PRO A 107 1.85 -13.20 -0.96
C PRO A 107 1.83 -12.62 0.47
N ALA A 108 3.00 -12.47 1.07
CA ALA A 108 3.12 -11.81 2.37
C ALA A 108 2.76 -10.32 2.27
N LEU A 109 2.01 -9.78 3.23
CA LEU A 109 1.73 -8.35 3.33
C LEU A 109 2.78 -7.65 4.20
N PHE A 110 3.46 -6.67 3.63
CA PHE A 110 4.44 -5.83 4.31
C PHE A 110 3.87 -4.42 4.58
N PRO A 111 4.31 -3.74 5.67
CA PRO A 111 5.17 -4.26 6.73
C PRO A 111 4.46 -5.30 7.61
N VAL A 112 5.25 -6.10 8.35
CA VAL A 112 4.70 -7.10 9.27
C VAL A 112 3.81 -6.43 10.30
N GLY A 113 2.60 -6.97 10.50
CA GLY A 113 1.61 -6.43 11.42
C GLY A 113 0.61 -5.46 10.79
N LEU A 114 0.84 -4.99 9.55
CA LEU A 114 -0.11 -4.14 8.83
C LEU A 114 -1.51 -4.77 8.75
N LYS A 115 -1.57 -6.07 8.41
CA LYS A 115 -2.83 -6.81 8.30
C LYS A 115 -3.70 -6.69 9.55
N LYS A 116 -3.10 -6.93 10.71
CA LYS A 116 -3.78 -6.87 12.01
C LYS A 116 -4.32 -5.47 12.29
N ALA A 117 -3.57 -4.44 11.91
CA ALA A 117 -4.00 -3.05 12.07
C ALA A 117 -5.18 -2.69 11.13
N LEU A 118 -5.17 -3.17 9.88
CA LEU A 118 -6.27 -2.99 8.94
C LEU A 118 -7.56 -3.68 9.43
N GLN A 119 -7.46 -4.93 9.90
CA GLN A 119 -8.59 -5.67 10.48
C GLN A 119 -9.16 -4.96 11.73
N GLY A 120 -8.29 -4.39 12.57
CA GLY A 120 -8.68 -3.61 13.75
C GLY A 120 -9.42 -2.30 13.43
N LYS A 121 -9.10 -1.64 12.30
CA LYS A 121 -9.84 -0.48 11.79
C LYS A 121 -11.25 -0.87 11.33
N HIS A 122 -11.39 -1.96 10.59
CA HIS A 122 -12.68 -2.41 10.06
C HIS A 122 -13.68 -2.77 11.17
N HIS A 123 -13.21 -3.30 12.30
CA HIS A 123 -14.04 -3.58 13.49
C HIS A 123 -14.55 -2.33 14.21
N ARG A 124 -13.91 -1.16 14.02
CA ARG A 124 -14.39 0.12 14.56
C ARG A 124 -15.34 0.87 13.63
N GLN A 125 -15.35 0.52 12.33
CA GLN A 125 -16.17 1.16 11.30
C GLN A 125 -17.41 0.36 10.88
N SER A 126 -17.68 -0.80 11.49
CA SER A 126 -18.80 -1.70 11.17
C SER A 126 -20.20 -1.20 11.56
N ASN A 127 -20.44 0.12 11.44
CA ASN A 127 -21.78 0.71 11.34
C ASN A 127 -22.05 1.38 9.98
N THR A 128 -21.11 1.33 9.02
CA THR A 128 -21.35 1.75 7.63
C THR A 128 -20.54 0.86 6.69
N ALA A 129 -21.22 0.01 5.94
CA ALA A 129 -20.62 -0.90 4.98
C ALA A 129 -20.16 -0.17 3.71
N THR A 130 -18.87 -0.26 3.40
CA THR A 130 -18.30 -0.32 2.04
C THR A 130 -16.87 -0.85 2.19
N GLY A 131 -16.59 -2.03 1.62
CA GLY A 131 -15.26 -2.62 1.65
C GLY A 131 -14.27 -1.73 0.90
N ASN A 132 -13.25 -1.25 1.61
CA ASN A 132 -12.14 -0.54 0.99
C ASN A 132 -11.17 -1.57 0.40
N PRO A 133 -10.93 -1.54 -0.92
CA PRO A 133 -9.91 -2.39 -1.50
C PRO A 133 -8.53 -1.87 -1.06
N VAL A 134 -7.66 -2.79 -0.64
CA VAL A 134 -6.25 -2.46 -0.39
C VAL A 134 -5.55 -2.52 -1.74
N CYS A 135 -4.98 -1.39 -2.17
CA CYS A 135 -4.11 -1.35 -3.33
C CYS A 135 -2.78 -1.91 -2.87
N CYS A 136 -2.37 -3.07 -3.38
CA CYS A 136 -1.03 -3.59 -3.18
C CYS A 136 -0.35 -3.89 -4.51
#